data_AF-A0A661XTU9-F1
#
_entry.id   AF-A0A661XTU9-F1
#
_cell.length_a   1.000
_cell.length_b   1.000
_cell.length_c   1.000
_cell.angle_alpha   90.00
_cell.angle_beta   90.00
_cell.angle_gamma   90.00
#
_symmetry.space_group_name_H-M   'P 1'
#
loop_
_entity.id
_entity.type
_entity.pdbx_description
1 polymer ?
#
loop_
_entity_poly.entity_id
_entity_poly.type
_entity_poly.pdbx_seq_one_letter_code
_entity_poly.pdbx_strand_id
1 'polypeptide(L)'
;MATNWDKTQPVATDILRVSDDKLRGNFGALDDALARNHNFPGDETLDAGEHTVVEFQDQAGDPITPSGVVALYNNGDKLYLRKASSGVISRIDQPFPSGTKLLFPQNAAPTGWTFSATNNDSVIMNQSTEADGGDTGGSWTISGVTVDGHKLTIAEMPSHTHQMKHKDTGAGTGILRVNDQGTDETTTATGGDGEHAHGLTSDAAWRPAWLGVITCIKD
;
A
#
# COMPACT_ATOMS: atom_id res chain seq x y z
N MET A 1 -38.52 48.72 4.61
CA MET A 1 -38.82 50.07 4.08
C MET A 1 -37.60 50.58 3.34
N ALA A 2 -37.57 50.51 2.01
CA ALA A 2 -36.54 51.20 1.25
C ALA A 2 -36.84 52.70 1.34
N THR A 3 -36.02 53.45 2.08
CA THR A 3 -36.13 54.90 2.11
C THR A 3 -35.76 55.42 0.72
N ASN A 4 -36.76 55.91 0.00
CA ASN A 4 -36.62 56.44 -1.35
C ASN A 4 -35.95 57.84 -1.27
N TRP A 5 -34.72 57.87 -0.77
CA TRP A 5 -33.93 59.08 -0.61
C TRP A 5 -33.23 59.39 -1.94
N ASP A 6 -33.65 60.48 -2.57
CA ASP A 6 -33.04 60.96 -3.81
C ASP A 6 -31.67 61.57 -3.52
N LYS A 7 -30.60 60.82 -3.82
CA LYS A 7 -29.20 61.24 -3.66
C LYS A 7 -28.83 62.47 -4.51
N THR A 8 -29.69 62.86 -5.44
CA THR A 8 -29.48 64.00 -6.34
C THR A 8 -30.14 65.29 -5.86
N GLN A 9 -30.87 65.26 -4.74
CA GLN A 9 -31.55 66.43 -4.18
C GLN A 9 -30.93 66.93 -2.86
N PRO A 10 -30.98 68.25 -2.59
CA PRO A 10 -31.43 69.29 -3.50
C PRO A 10 -30.43 69.54 -4.66
N VAL A 11 -30.97 70.00 -5.79
CA VAL A 11 -30.19 70.35 -6.99
C VAL A 11 -29.38 71.62 -6.74
N ALA A 12 -28.31 71.84 -7.51
CA ALA A 12 -27.31 72.91 -7.32
C ALA A 12 -27.85 74.36 -7.27
N THR A 13 -29.16 74.56 -7.45
CA THR A 13 -29.85 75.85 -7.36
C THR A 13 -30.36 76.18 -5.96
N ASP A 14 -30.37 75.23 -5.03
CA ASP A 14 -30.84 75.46 -3.66
C ASP A 14 -29.70 75.91 -2.74
N ILE A 15 -30.01 76.78 -1.77
CA ILE A 15 -29.02 77.28 -0.80
C ILE A 15 -28.59 76.12 0.10
N LEU A 16 -27.48 75.46 -0.27
CA LEU A 16 -26.90 74.36 0.49
C LEU A 16 -26.31 74.88 1.81
N ARG A 17 -26.81 74.36 2.93
CA ARG A 17 -26.07 74.50 4.19
C ARG A 17 -24.88 73.54 4.12
N VAL A 18 -23.72 73.95 4.64
CA VAL A 18 -22.50 73.10 4.69
C VAL A 18 -22.76 71.75 5.40
N SER A 19 -23.80 71.67 6.22
CA SER A 19 -24.30 70.43 6.83
C SER A 19 -24.83 69.41 5.82
N ASP A 20 -25.42 69.87 4.72
CA ASP A 20 -26.20 69.03 3.80
C ASP A 20 -25.27 68.19 2.92
N ASP A 21 -24.14 68.76 2.49
CA ASP A 21 -23.08 68.03 1.78
C ASP A 21 -22.42 66.98 2.69
N LYS A 22 -22.22 67.31 3.97
CA LYS A 22 -21.68 66.37 4.96
C LYS A 22 -22.65 65.21 5.22
N LEU A 23 -23.94 65.49 5.32
CA LEU A 23 -24.96 64.46 5.46
C LEU A 23 -25.02 63.57 4.21
N ARG A 24 -24.95 64.14 2.99
CA ARG A 24 -24.91 63.38 1.74
C ARG A 24 -23.70 62.45 1.66
N GLY A 25 -22.53 62.96 2.05
CA GLY A 25 -21.30 62.16 2.14
C GLY A 25 -21.44 61.00 3.11
N ASN A 26 -21.98 61.25 4.31
CA ASN A 26 -22.20 60.20 5.31
C ASN A 26 -23.22 59.15 4.85
N PHE A 27 -24.32 59.56 4.22
CA PHE A 27 -25.31 58.61 3.70
C PHE A 27 -24.77 57.77 2.54
N GLY A 28 -23.99 58.37 1.64
CA GLY A 28 -23.30 57.62 0.59
C GLY A 28 -22.32 56.59 1.15
N ALA A 29 -21.56 56.96 2.17
CA ALA A 29 -20.65 56.06 2.87
C ALA A 29 -21.37 54.93 3.61
N LEU A 30 -22.54 55.21 4.21
CA LEU A 30 -23.37 54.20 4.88
C LEU A 30 -24.00 53.22 3.89
N ASP A 31 -24.54 53.70 2.78
CA ASP A 31 -25.14 52.85 1.75
C ASP A 31 -24.10 51.94 1.09
N ASP A 32 -22.91 52.47 0.79
CA ASP A 32 -21.76 51.68 0.31
C ASP A 32 -21.24 50.69 1.36
N ALA A 33 -21.23 51.06 2.65
CA ALA A 33 -20.85 50.13 3.73
C ALA A 33 -21.88 49.02 3.93
N LEU A 34 -23.18 49.30 3.79
CA LEU A 34 -24.25 48.31 3.91
C LEU A 34 -24.37 47.41 2.66
N ALA A 35 -24.05 47.92 1.47
CA ALA A 35 -24.09 47.15 0.22
C ALA A 35 -22.89 46.20 0.04
N ARG A 36 -21.78 46.45 0.75
CA ARG A 36 -20.62 45.55 0.78
C ARG A 36 -20.97 44.28 1.57
N ASN A 37 -21.42 43.24 0.86
CA ASN A 37 -21.53 41.84 1.30
C ASN A 37 -22.51 41.50 2.43
N HIS A 38 -23.57 42.30 2.63
CA HIS A 38 -24.61 41.97 3.59
C HIS A 38 -25.99 41.99 2.90
N ASN A 39 -26.77 40.91 3.03
CA ASN A 39 -28.18 40.88 2.69
C ASN A 39 -28.97 40.92 4.00
N PHE A 40 -29.87 41.89 4.17
CA PHE A 40 -30.73 41.99 5.35
C PHE A 40 -32.19 41.80 4.94
N PRO A 41 -32.63 40.55 4.74
CA PRO A 41 -33.95 40.27 4.20
C PRO A 41 -35.02 40.29 5.31
N GLY A 42 -35.44 41.48 5.76
CA GLY A 42 -36.80 41.73 6.30
C GLY A 42 -37.22 41.13 7.66
N ASP A 43 -38.05 41.90 8.38
CA ASP A 43 -38.68 41.65 9.70
C ASP A 43 -37.69 41.36 10.84
N GLU A 44 -37.77 42.16 11.92
CA GLU A 44 -36.88 42.20 13.08
C GLU A 44 -36.88 40.92 13.95
N THR A 45 -37.33 39.79 13.42
CA THR A 45 -37.51 38.55 14.19
C THR A 45 -36.68 37.38 13.70
N LEU A 46 -36.02 37.43 12.53
CA LEU A 46 -35.07 36.40 12.10
C LEU A 46 -33.85 37.02 11.38
N ASP A 47 -32.69 36.77 11.97
CA ASP A 47 -31.33 36.94 11.45
C ASP A 47 -30.78 38.35 11.16
N ALA A 48 -30.16 38.90 12.21
CA ALA A 48 -29.16 39.96 12.09
C ALA A 48 -27.90 39.41 11.39
N GLY A 49 -27.73 39.76 10.11
CA GLY A 49 -26.45 39.64 9.41
C GLY A 49 -26.05 38.22 9.03
N GLU A 50 -26.78 37.61 8.10
CA GLU A 50 -26.31 36.38 7.45
C GLU A 50 -25.28 36.71 6.36
N HIS A 51 -24.09 36.10 6.47
CA HIS A 51 -23.15 36.03 5.36
C HIS A 51 -23.63 34.94 4.39
N THR A 52 -24.18 35.34 3.24
CA THR A 52 -24.63 34.40 2.19
C THR A 52 -23.50 33.53 1.64
N VAL A 53 -22.25 34.00 1.76
CA VAL A 53 -21.02 33.28 1.45
C VAL A 53 -20.00 33.60 2.55
N VAL A 54 -19.51 32.57 3.23
CA VAL A 54 -18.33 32.68 4.10
C VAL A 54 -17.11 32.45 3.22
N GLU A 55 -16.46 33.53 2.79
CA GLU A 55 -15.18 33.45 2.11
C GLU A 55 -14.05 33.47 3.14
N PHE A 56 -13.35 32.34 3.28
CA PHE A 56 -12.19 32.26 4.16
C PHE A 56 -10.98 32.88 3.45
N GLN A 57 -10.55 34.05 3.91
CA GLN A 57 -9.35 34.69 3.39
C GLN A 57 -8.10 33.87 3.73
N ASP A 58 -7.21 33.77 2.75
CA ASP A 58 -5.90 33.15 2.92
C ASP A 58 -5.11 33.91 3.98
N GLN A 59 -4.70 33.18 5.02
CA GLN A 59 -3.87 33.74 6.06
C GLN A 59 -2.43 33.26 5.82
N ALA A 60 -1.52 34.21 5.56
CA ALA A 60 -0.12 33.91 5.21
C ALA A 60 0.68 33.18 6.31
N GLY A 61 0.12 33.04 7.52
CA GLY A 61 0.75 32.37 8.65
C GLY A 61 -0.27 31.75 9.62
N ASP A 62 0.22 30.83 10.44
CA ASP A 62 -0.57 30.13 11.47
C ASP A 62 -1.15 31.13 12.49
N PRO A 63 -2.48 31.18 12.68
CA PRO A 63 -3.10 32.12 13.59
C PRO A 63 -2.75 31.83 15.05
N ILE A 64 -2.45 32.90 15.81
CA ILE A 64 -2.38 32.81 17.28
C ILE A 64 -3.79 32.53 17.79
N THR A 65 -4.02 31.32 18.29
CA THR A 65 -5.31 30.90 18.84
C THR A 65 -5.33 31.13 20.36
N PRO A 66 -6.35 31.82 20.91
CA PRO A 66 -6.52 31.94 22.36
C PRO A 66 -6.73 30.57 23.02
N SER A 67 -6.24 30.41 24.26
CA SER A 67 -6.43 29.18 25.03
C SER A 67 -7.91 28.78 25.12
N GLY A 68 -8.21 27.52 24.86
CA GLY A 68 -9.58 26.97 24.90
C GLY A 68 -10.40 27.12 23.61
N VAL A 69 -9.85 27.75 22.56
CA VAL A 69 -10.54 27.94 21.27
C VAL A 69 -9.95 27.01 20.20
N VAL A 70 -10.83 26.51 19.31
CA VAL A 70 -10.45 25.89 18.04
C VAL A 70 -10.69 26.90 16.93
N ALA A 71 -9.66 27.23 16.15
CA ALA A 71 -9.83 28.05 14.95
C ALA A 71 -9.95 27.18 13.70
N LEU A 72 -10.83 27.59 12.79
CA LEU A 72 -10.80 27.19 11.39
C LEU A 72 -9.88 28.17 10.66
N TYR A 73 -8.85 27.67 9.99
CA TYR A 73 -7.90 28.52 9.27
C TYR A 73 -7.63 28.00 7.86
N ASN A 74 -7.46 28.92 6.91
CA ASN A 74 -7.01 28.65 5.54
C ASN A 74 -5.62 29.28 5.34
N ASN A 75 -4.67 28.51 4.82
CA ASN A 75 -3.30 28.98 4.56
C ASN A 75 -3.02 29.34 3.09
N GLY A 76 -4.05 29.40 2.24
CA GLY A 76 -3.92 29.60 0.79
C GLY A 76 -3.94 28.33 -0.05
N ASP A 77 -4.03 27.16 0.59
CA ASP A 77 -4.16 25.89 -0.11
C ASP A 77 -5.23 25.02 0.56
N LYS A 78 -5.25 24.96 1.90
CA LYS A 78 -6.10 24.02 2.65
C LYS A 78 -6.75 24.61 3.88
N LEU A 79 -7.86 23.99 4.28
CA LEU A 79 -8.59 24.27 5.51
C LEU A 79 -8.12 23.36 6.64
N TYR A 80 -7.95 23.95 7.81
CA TYR A 80 -7.39 23.30 8.98
C TYR A 80 -8.14 23.65 10.26
N LEU A 81 -8.10 22.72 11.23
CA LEU A 81 -8.52 22.94 12.61
C LEU A 81 -7.28 23.11 13.50
N ARG A 82 -7.16 24.26 14.17
CA ARG A 82 -6.02 24.62 15.05
C ARG A 82 -6.45 24.70 16.50
N LYS A 83 -5.69 24.07 17.42
CA LYS A 83 -5.88 24.20 18.87
C LYS A 83 -4.71 24.94 19.53
N ALA A 84 -5.02 25.95 20.33
CA ALA A 84 -4.09 26.89 20.96
C ALA A 84 -2.93 26.27 21.75
N SER A 85 -3.16 25.15 22.45
CA SER A 85 -2.23 24.63 23.45
C SER A 85 -1.41 23.42 23.02
N SER A 86 -1.76 22.78 21.89
CA SER A 86 -1.06 21.57 21.44
C SER A 86 -0.28 21.77 20.15
N GLY A 87 -0.43 22.90 19.46
CA GLY A 87 0.12 23.08 18.12
C GLY A 87 -0.41 22.05 17.11
N VAL A 88 -1.44 21.27 17.49
CA VAL A 88 -1.98 20.20 16.67
C VAL A 88 -2.85 20.84 15.60
N ILE A 89 -2.44 20.60 14.38
CA ILE A 89 -3.12 20.99 13.15
C ILE A 89 -3.78 19.73 12.63
N SER A 90 -5.11 19.67 12.66
CA SER A 90 -5.85 18.60 11.97
C SER A 90 -6.29 19.12 10.62
N ARG A 91 -5.69 18.55 9.57
CA ARG A 91 -6.16 18.73 8.20
C ARG A 91 -7.45 17.97 8.02
N ILE A 92 -8.48 18.64 7.50
CA ILE A 92 -9.77 18.00 7.23
C ILE A 92 -9.65 16.94 6.11
N ASP A 93 -8.55 16.96 5.34
CA ASP A 93 -8.33 16.13 4.15
C ASP A 93 -7.19 15.09 4.24
N GLN A 94 -6.52 14.91 5.39
CA GLN A 94 -5.38 13.96 5.51
C GLN A 94 -5.67 12.79 6.43
N PRO A 95 -6.20 11.67 5.91
CA PRO A 95 -6.40 10.46 6.70
C PRO A 95 -5.08 9.77 7.08
N PHE A 96 -3.99 10.01 6.35
CA PHE A 96 -2.66 9.42 6.59
C PHE A 96 -1.56 10.49 6.57
N PRO A 97 -0.57 10.43 7.47
CA PRO A 97 0.64 11.27 7.38
C PRO A 97 1.45 10.99 6.10
N SER A 98 2.05 12.03 5.51
CA SER A 98 3.02 11.89 4.42
C SER A 98 4.16 10.94 4.83
N GLY A 99 4.62 10.12 3.89
CA GLY A 99 5.62 9.07 4.12
C GLY A 99 5.04 7.73 4.64
N THR A 100 3.75 7.68 4.99
CA THR A 100 3.09 6.42 5.35
C THR A 100 3.11 5.43 4.19
N LYS A 101 3.38 4.16 4.45
CA LYS A 101 3.41 3.08 3.44
C LYS A 101 2.19 2.18 3.59
N LEU A 102 1.53 1.87 2.48
CA LEU A 102 0.40 0.93 2.43
C LEU A 102 0.49 0.02 1.19
N LEU A 103 -0.22 -1.11 1.26
CA LEU A 103 -0.37 -2.06 0.16
C LEU A 103 -1.75 -1.90 -0.47
N PHE A 104 -1.80 -1.87 -1.80
CA PHE A 104 -3.03 -1.73 -2.56
C PHE A 104 -3.21 -2.88 -3.55
N PRO A 105 -4.35 -3.61 -3.55
CA PRO A 105 -4.63 -4.70 -4.49
C PRO A 105 -5.09 -4.16 -5.85
N GLN A 106 -4.24 -3.34 -6.48
CA GLN A 106 -4.45 -2.72 -7.79
C GLN A 106 -3.09 -2.51 -8.47
N ASN A 107 -3.07 -2.11 -9.75
CA ASN A 107 -1.84 -2.00 -10.55
C ASN A 107 -1.30 -0.57 -10.76
N ALA A 108 -1.98 0.44 -10.19
CA ALA A 108 -1.57 1.84 -10.29
C ALA A 108 -1.73 2.52 -8.93
N ALA A 109 -0.80 3.40 -8.58
CA ALA A 109 -0.88 4.13 -7.31
C ALA A 109 -2.15 5.01 -7.28
N PRO A 110 -2.93 5.00 -6.18
CA PRO A 110 -4.04 5.93 -6.02
C PRO A 110 -3.57 7.40 -6.02
N THR A 111 -4.48 8.34 -6.29
CA THR A 111 -4.18 9.76 -6.17
C THR A 111 -3.66 10.13 -4.79
N GLY A 112 -2.58 10.90 -4.72
CA GLY A 112 -1.93 11.28 -3.47
C GLY A 112 -0.98 10.21 -2.91
N TRP A 113 -0.68 9.18 -3.71
CA TRP A 113 0.29 8.14 -3.39
C TRP A 113 1.28 7.92 -4.54
N THR A 114 2.51 7.62 -4.18
CA THR A 114 3.59 7.29 -5.11
C THR A 114 3.97 5.82 -5.00
N PHE A 115 4.09 5.11 -6.13
CA PHE A 115 4.52 3.71 -6.16
C PHE A 115 5.95 3.54 -5.65
N SER A 116 6.20 2.48 -4.87
CA SER A 116 7.51 2.13 -4.33
C SER A 116 7.95 0.75 -4.80
N ALA A 117 8.96 0.70 -5.67
CA ALA A 117 9.54 -0.54 -6.20
C ALA A 117 10.49 -1.27 -5.23
N THR A 118 10.83 -0.64 -4.10
CA THR A 118 11.89 -1.09 -3.17
C THR A 118 11.70 -2.51 -2.64
N ASN A 119 10.47 -2.98 -2.51
CA ASN A 119 10.14 -4.27 -1.90
C ASN A 119 9.34 -5.17 -2.86
N ASN A 120 9.60 -5.06 -4.17
CA ASN A 120 9.01 -5.96 -5.15
C ASN A 120 9.40 -7.41 -4.87
N ASP A 121 8.48 -8.33 -5.12
CA ASP A 121 8.66 -9.78 -4.96
C ASP A 121 9.21 -10.19 -3.58
N SER A 122 8.76 -9.51 -2.52
CA SER A 122 9.18 -9.73 -1.14
C SER A 122 7.99 -10.13 -0.27
N VAL A 123 8.23 -11.03 0.69
CA VAL A 123 7.27 -11.35 1.76
C VAL A 123 7.30 -10.27 2.85
N ILE A 124 6.13 -10.01 3.43
CA ILE A 124 5.99 -9.03 4.51
C ILE A 124 6.30 -9.71 5.84
N MET A 125 7.18 -9.10 6.61
CA MET A 125 7.55 -9.53 7.95
C MET A 125 7.22 -8.41 8.94
N ASN A 126 6.55 -8.75 10.04
CA ASN A 126 6.34 -7.81 11.13
C ASN A 126 7.60 -7.77 12.01
N GLN A 127 8.37 -6.68 11.90
CA GLN A 127 9.62 -6.46 12.65
C GLN A 127 9.44 -5.45 13.78
N SER A 128 8.25 -5.41 14.40
CA SER A 128 7.96 -4.47 15.48
C SER A 128 8.97 -4.61 16.63
N THR A 129 9.59 -3.50 17.02
CA THR A 129 10.41 -3.41 18.23
C THR A 129 9.58 -3.21 19.50
N GLU A 130 8.25 -3.05 19.38
CA GLU A 130 7.38 -2.75 20.52
C GLU A 130 6.83 -3.99 21.25
N ALA A 131 6.82 -5.16 20.60
CA ALA A 131 6.56 -6.47 21.21
C ALA A 131 6.92 -7.59 20.22
N ASP A 132 7.83 -8.50 20.63
CA ASP A 132 8.13 -9.81 20.03
C ASP A 132 8.16 -9.89 18.48
N GLY A 133 8.53 -8.79 17.79
CA GLY A 133 8.68 -8.78 16.34
C GLY A 133 9.82 -9.69 15.88
N GLY A 134 9.76 -10.13 14.64
CA GLY A 134 10.84 -10.95 14.07
C GLY A 134 12.09 -10.12 13.81
N ASP A 135 13.16 -10.37 14.56
CA ASP A 135 14.42 -9.60 14.47
C ASP A 135 15.32 -9.95 13.28
N THR A 136 15.04 -11.04 12.55
CA THR A 136 15.89 -11.48 11.44
C THR A 136 15.06 -11.92 10.23
N GLY A 137 15.18 -11.15 9.14
CA GLY A 137 14.81 -11.61 7.80
C GLY A 137 15.80 -12.66 7.30
N GLY A 138 15.33 -13.61 6.48
CA GLY A 138 16.16 -14.69 5.97
C GLY A 138 15.82 -15.07 4.53
N SER A 139 16.67 -15.88 3.91
CA SER A 139 16.33 -16.56 2.67
C SER A 139 15.33 -17.67 2.98
N TRP A 140 14.16 -17.64 2.35
CA TRP A 140 13.18 -18.70 2.52
C TRP A 140 13.69 -19.95 1.81
N THR A 141 14.24 -20.89 2.58
CA THR A 141 14.50 -22.25 2.09
C THR A 141 13.28 -23.08 2.46
N ILE A 142 12.58 -23.61 1.46
CA ILE A 142 11.50 -24.57 1.69
C ILE A 142 12.15 -25.86 2.19
N SER A 143 12.14 -26.07 3.49
CA SER A 143 12.57 -27.30 4.14
C SER A 143 11.39 -28.28 4.22
N GLY A 144 11.69 -29.58 4.32
CA GLY A 144 10.66 -30.63 4.43
C GLY A 144 10.20 -31.24 3.12
N VAL A 145 10.86 -30.93 2.00
CA VAL A 145 10.72 -31.73 0.77
C VAL A 145 11.81 -32.79 0.76
N THR A 146 11.47 -33.97 1.26
CA THR A 146 12.31 -35.16 1.19
C THR A 146 11.72 -36.10 0.16
N VAL A 147 12.56 -36.58 -0.76
CA VAL A 147 12.25 -37.78 -1.53
C VAL A 147 12.71 -38.94 -0.66
N ASP A 148 11.79 -39.82 -0.26
CA ASP A 148 12.17 -41.03 0.47
C ASP A 148 13.12 -41.84 -0.42
N GLY A 149 14.27 -42.22 0.13
CA GLY A 149 15.18 -43.12 -0.57
C GLY A 149 14.47 -44.42 -0.89
N HIS A 150 14.39 -44.78 -2.17
CA HIS A 150 13.86 -46.07 -2.59
C HIS A 150 15.03 -47.06 -2.71
N LYS A 151 15.00 -48.11 -1.89
CA LYS A 151 15.86 -49.28 -2.10
C LYS A 151 15.08 -50.29 -2.92
N LEU A 152 15.56 -50.58 -4.13
CA LEU A 152 15.06 -51.69 -4.93
C LEU A 152 15.19 -52.99 -4.12
N THR A 153 14.06 -53.62 -3.86
CA THR A 153 13.97 -54.93 -3.23
C THR A 153 14.00 -56.04 -4.29
N ILE A 154 14.33 -57.26 -3.88
CA ILE A 154 14.26 -58.45 -4.75
C ILE A 154 12.86 -58.65 -5.32
N ALA A 155 11.81 -58.22 -4.60
CA ALA A 155 10.42 -58.31 -5.06
C ALA A 155 10.07 -57.34 -6.20
N GLU A 156 10.87 -56.28 -6.39
CA GLU A 156 10.67 -55.27 -7.43
C GLU A 156 11.52 -55.54 -8.68
N MET A 157 12.40 -56.55 -8.65
CA MET A 157 13.22 -56.97 -9.78
C MET A 157 12.64 -58.22 -10.46
N PRO A 158 12.36 -58.20 -11.77
CA PRO A 158 12.05 -59.41 -12.51
C PRO A 158 13.20 -60.43 -12.42
N SER A 159 12.86 -61.67 -12.05
CA SER A 159 13.80 -62.78 -12.04
C SER A 159 14.37 -63.00 -13.44
N HIS A 160 15.70 -63.00 -13.55
CA HIS A 160 16.42 -63.32 -14.78
C HIS A 160 17.68 -64.12 -14.46
N THR A 161 18.15 -64.94 -15.40
CA THR A 161 19.34 -65.78 -15.26
C THR A 161 20.22 -65.67 -16.49
N HIS A 162 21.53 -65.90 -16.31
CA HIS A 162 22.50 -65.98 -17.40
C HIS A 162 23.00 -67.43 -17.52
N GLN A 163 23.17 -67.90 -18.75
CA GLN A 163 23.78 -69.21 -19.03
C GLN A 163 25.25 -69.01 -19.38
N MET A 164 26.15 -69.56 -18.56
CA MET A 164 27.58 -69.48 -18.77
C MET A 164 28.12 -70.89 -19.04
N LYS A 165 29.05 -71.01 -19.99
CA LYS A 165 29.76 -72.28 -20.26
C LYS A 165 31.04 -72.32 -19.45
N HIS A 166 31.15 -73.29 -18.54
CA HIS A 166 32.36 -73.49 -17.75
C HIS A 166 33.28 -74.51 -18.43
N LYS A 167 34.60 -74.26 -18.44
CA LYS A 167 35.60 -75.25 -18.84
C LYS A 167 36.24 -75.82 -17.58
N ASP A 168 35.94 -77.09 -17.28
CA ASP A 168 36.62 -77.82 -16.21
C ASP A 168 38.10 -77.97 -16.54
N THR A 169 38.97 -77.22 -15.88
CA THR A 169 40.41 -77.52 -15.84
C THR A 169 40.70 -78.46 -14.66
N GLY A 170 40.07 -79.63 -14.68
CA GLY A 170 40.46 -80.75 -13.82
C GLY A 170 41.75 -81.37 -14.34
N ALA A 171 42.85 -81.22 -13.58
CA ALA A 171 44.12 -81.87 -13.89
C ALA A 171 44.02 -83.40 -13.77
N GLY A 172 43.60 -84.05 -14.84
CA GLY A 172 43.66 -85.50 -15.01
C GLY A 172 44.33 -85.80 -16.35
N THR A 173 45.57 -86.30 -16.31
CA THR A 173 46.26 -86.84 -17.49
C THR A 173 45.52 -88.10 -17.96
N GLY A 174 44.55 -87.93 -18.86
CA GLY A 174 43.80 -89.03 -19.47
C GLY A 174 43.01 -88.55 -20.68
N ILE A 175 43.47 -88.94 -21.87
CA ILE A 175 42.86 -88.86 -23.22
C ILE A 175 41.62 -87.92 -23.33
N LEU A 176 41.87 -86.72 -23.86
CA LEU A 176 40.87 -85.73 -24.25
C LEU A 176 40.01 -86.28 -25.39
N ARG A 177 38.79 -86.74 -25.10
CA ARG A 177 37.77 -86.96 -26.13
C ARG A 177 37.08 -85.63 -26.41
N VAL A 178 37.18 -85.18 -27.66
CA VAL A 178 36.57 -83.95 -28.17
C VAL A 178 35.05 -84.09 -28.13
N ASN A 179 34.46 -83.58 -27.07
CA ASN A 179 33.13 -83.00 -27.03
C ASN A 179 33.21 -82.05 -25.82
N ASP A 180 33.30 -80.75 -26.06
CA ASP A 180 33.21 -79.69 -25.04
C ASP A 180 31.82 -79.83 -24.35
N GLN A 181 31.71 -80.77 -23.43
CA GLN A 181 30.57 -80.99 -22.54
C GLN A 181 30.85 -80.20 -21.26
N GLY A 182 31.15 -78.91 -21.41
CA GLY A 182 31.07 -78.00 -20.26
C GLY A 182 29.61 -78.01 -19.81
N THR A 183 29.37 -78.31 -18.53
CA THR A 183 28.02 -78.25 -17.97
C THR A 183 27.53 -76.81 -18.05
N ASP A 184 26.27 -76.61 -18.49
CA ASP A 184 25.64 -75.30 -18.45
C ASP A 184 25.49 -74.90 -16.98
N GLU A 185 26.23 -73.88 -16.54
CA GLU A 185 26.05 -73.29 -15.23
C GLU A 185 25.14 -72.06 -15.38
N THR A 186 23.99 -72.11 -14.70
CA THR A 186 23.06 -70.99 -14.66
C THR A 186 23.43 -70.11 -13.48
N THR A 187 23.66 -68.82 -13.72
CA THR A 187 23.90 -67.88 -12.62
C THR A 187 22.70 -67.85 -11.68
N THR A 188 22.91 -67.49 -10.41
CA THR A 188 21.78 -67.22 -9.52
C THR A 188 20.97 -66.02 -10.04
N ALA A 189 19.67 -66.00 -9.77
CA ALA A 189 18.76 -64.95 -10.25
C ALA A 189 18.85 -63.64 -9.44
N THR A 190 19.98 -63.39 -8.78
CA THR A 190 20.13 -62.28 -7.83
C THR A 190 20.73 -61.07 -8.53
N GLY A 191 19.91 -60.03 -8.79
CA GLY A 191 20.37 -58.73 -9.28
C GLY A 191 21.18 -57.95 -8.23
N GLY A 192 22.01 -57.00 -8.68
CA GLY A 192 22.79 -56.12 -7.80
C GLY A 192 21.91 -55.06 -7.11
N ASP A 193 22.12 -54.82 -5.81
CA ASP A 193 21.27 -53.96 -4.96
C ASP A 193 21.83 -52.55 -4.74
N GLY A 194 22.47 -51.99 -5.77
CA GLY A 194 23.09 -50.67 -5.72
C GLY A 194 22.08 -49.55 -5.45
N GLU A 195 22.39 -48.71 -4.47
CA GLU A 195 21.59 -47.53 -4.16
C GLU A 195 21.71 -46.48 -5.29
N HIS A 196 20.59 -45.83 -5.60
CA HIS A 196 20.60 -44.61 -6.39
C HIS A 196 19.54 -43.66 -5.84
N ALA A 197 19.78 -42.36 -5.98
CA ALA A 197 18.89 -41.33 -5.46
C ALA A 197 17.99 -40.79 -6.58
N HIS A 198 16.71 -40.58 -6.26
CA HIS A 198 15.82 -39.75 -7.07
C HIS A 198 15.98 -38.29 -6.61
N GLY A 199 16.46 -37.44 -7.51
CA GLY A 199 16.62 -36.02 -7.23
C GLY A 199 15.27 -35.33 -7.03
N LEU A 200 15.24 -34.33 -6.15
CA LEU A 200 14.15 -33.36 -6.07
C LEU A 200 14.52 -32.14 -6.92
N THR A 201 13.70 -31.82 -7.91
CA THR A 201 13.75 -30.51 -8.59
C THR A 201 12.68 -29.61 -7.97
N SER A 202 13.06 -28.77 -7.02
CA SER A 202 12.26 -27.60 -6.64
C SER A 202 12.77 -26.41 -7.47
N ASP A 203 12.08 -26.09 -8.55
CA ASP A 203 12.35 -24.87 -9.29
C ASP A 203 11.67 -23.67 -8.60
N ALA A 204 12.04 -22.46 -9.01
CA ALA A 204 11.45 -21.22 -8.50
C ALA A 204 9.97 -21.04 -8.89
N ALA A 205 9.34 -22.04 -9.55
CA ALA A 205 7.95 -22.02 -9.96
C ALA A 205 7.00 -22.40 -8.82
N TRP A 206 7.50 -23.04 -7.75
CA TRP A 206 6.69 -23.26 -6.56
C TRP A 206 6.58 -21.95 -5.78
N ARG A 207 5.44 -21.26 -5.96
CA ARG A 207 5.04 -20.09 -5.16
C ARG A 207 3.68 -20.37 -4.53
N PRO A 208 3.46 -20.03 -3.24
CA PRO A 208 2.12 -20.04 -2.67
C PRO A 208 1.15 -19.22 -3.51
N ALA A 209 -0.14 -19.54 -3.41
CA ALA A 209 -1.18 -18.67 -3.96
C ALA A 209 -1.00 -17.24 -3.44
N TRP A 210 -1.10 -16.24 -4.32
CA TRP A 210 -0.77 -14.86 -4.00
C TRP A 210 -1.84 -13.90 -4.53
N LEU A 211 -1.97 -12.76 -3.84
CA LEU A 211 -2.75 -11.61 -4.30
C LEU A 211 -1.78 -10.55 -4.82
N GLY A 212 -2.01 -10.05 -6.04
CA GLY A 212 -1.21 -8.96 -6.59
C GLY A 212 -1.49 -7.65 -5.86
N VAL A 213 -0.45 -7.09 -5.24
CA VAL A 213 -0.51 -5.80 -4.56
C VAL A 213 0.66 -4.91 -4.98
N ILE A 214 0.47 -3.60 -4.91
CA ILE A 214 1.53 -2.61 -5.05
C ILE A 214 1.79 -1.92 -3.70
N THR A 215 3.06 -1.64 -3.41
CA THR A 215 3.43 -0.79 -2.28
C THR A 215 3.42 0.66 -2.73
N CYS A 216 2.74 1.53 -1.99
CA CYS A 216 2.78 2.97 -2.24
C CYS A 216 3.14 3.75 -0.97
N ILE A 217 3.74 4.92 -1.16
CA ILE A 217 4.09 5.91 -0.13
C ILE A 217 3.13 7.09 -0.27
N LYS A 218 2.53 7.54 0.83
CA LYS A 218 1.68 8.72 0.85
C LYS A 218 2.52 9.96 0.54
N ASP A 219 2.13 10.71 -0.49
CA ASP A 219 2.75 11.99 -0.86
C ASP A 219 2.70 13.00 0.31
#